data_AF-A0A964UWT0-F1
#
_entry.id   AF-A0A964UWT0-F1
#
_cell.length_a   1.000
_cell.length_b   1.000
_cell.length_c   1.000
_cell.angle_alpha   90.00
_cell.angle_beta   90.00
_cell.angle_gamma   90.00
#
_symmetry.space_group_name_H-M   'P 1'
#
loop_
_entity.id
_entity.type
_entity.pdbx_description
1 polymer ?
#
loop_
_entity_poly.entity_id
_entity_poly.type
_entity_poly.pdbx_seq_one_letter_code
_entity_poly.pdbx_strand_id
1 'polypeptide(L)'
;MRAPGALVVYPELHLGESAPGVPASPENAAEPLDGKRDAALAELAGDLGIWLVPGSVYERGADGQVHNTTPVYSPQGERLAAYRKICPWRPYETTAPGNRFEVVDLAGVGRIGLSICYDTWFPEISRHLAWMGAELIVNVVRTSTSDRAQEVVLNRANAIANQVFVASVNSAAPSGIGRSLVVDPQGTVRTETVDAGDTTLTDVIDLDEVGNVRRYGTAGLNRVWDQFRPGDAPLELPLYGGRIDPATWNPAAWNPAPTTEEPPR
;
A
#
# COMPACT_ATOMS: atom_id res chain seq x y z
N MET A 1 -15.28 -1.45 20.65
CA MET A 1 -14.13 -2.09 21.31
C MET A 1 -13.21 -2.58 20.21
N ARG A 2 -11.99 -2.03 20.06
CA ARG A 2 -11.07 -2.46 18.99
C ARG A 2 -10.35 -3.72 19.45
N ALA A 3 -10.24 -4.72 18.57
CA ALA A 3 -9.52 -5.95 18.89
C ALA A 3 -8.01 -5.63 19.05
N PRO A 4 -7.29 -6.29 19.97
CA PRO A 4 -5.83 -6.21 20.03
C PRO A 4 -5.24 -6.54 18.66
N GLY A 5 -4.32 -5.70 18.15
CA GLY A 5 -3.68 -5.92 16.84
C GLY A 5 -4.47 -5.45 15.62
N ALA A 6 -5.48 -4.60 15.78
CA ALA A 6 -6.19 -4.01 14.64
C ALA A 6 -5.27 -3.11 13.77
N LEU A 7 -5.36 -3.26 12.46
CA LEU A 7 -4.78 -2.35 11.47
C LEU A 7 -5.79 -1.25 11.12
N VAL A 8 -5.40 0.00 11.36
CA VAL A 8 -6.19 1.19 11.03
C VAL A 8 -5.53 1.93 9.88
N VAL A 9 -6.28 2.17 8.81
CA VAL A 9 -5.78 2.79 7.58
C VAL A 9 -6.60 4.04 7.27
N TYR A 10 -5.93 5.14 6.97
CA TYR A 10 -6.53 6.39 6.53
C TYR A 10 -6.19 6.72 5.07
N PRO A 11 -6.92 7.65 4.43
CA PRO A 11 -6.69 8.05 3.03
C PRO A 11 -5.42 8.87 2.80
N GLU A 12 -4.99 8.91 1.54
CA GLU A 12 -3.87 9.73 1.06
C GLU A 12 -4.08 11.21 1.43
N LEU A 13 -3.03 11.84 1.96
CA LEU A 13 -2.94 13.29 2.24
C LEU A 13 -4.09 13.89 3.08
N HIS A 14 -4.85 13.08 3.82
CA HIS A 14 -5.96 13.58 4.63
C HIS A 14 -5.52 14.51 5.77
N LEU A 15 -4.26 14.42 6.20
CA LEU A 15 -3.62 15.33 7.18
C LEU A 15 -2.95 16.55 6.51
N GLY A 16 -2.93 16.61 5.17
CA GLY A 16 -2.27 17.64 4.38
C GLY A 16 -3.23 18.72 3.86
N GLU A 17 -4.39 18.89 4.47
CA GLU A 17 -5.40 19.85 4.03
C GLU A 17 -5.33 21.17 4.80
N SER A 18 -5.48 22.28 4.09
CA SER A 18 -5.53 23.63 4.68
C SER A 18 -6.95 24.03 5.13
N ALA A 19 -7.95 23.42 4.49
CA ALA A 19 -9.37 23.46 4.81
C ALA A 19 -10.01 22.20 4.21
N PRO A 20 -11.21 21.77 4.64
CA PRO A 20 -11.86 20.58 4.10
C PRO A 20 -11.94 20.59 2.56
N GLY A 21 -11.28 19.63 1.91
CA GLY A 21 -11.23 19.54 0.43
C GLY A 21 -10.19 20.41 -0.25
N VAL A 22 -9.49 21.27 0.50
CA VAL A 22 -8.49 22.20 -0.04
C VAL A 22 -7.09 21.69 0.32
N PRO A 23 -6.40 21.02 -0.63
CA PRO A 23 -5.04 20.56 -0.37
C PRO A 23 -4.14 21.76 -0.04
N ALA A 24 -3.33 21.62 1.01
CA ALA A 24 -2.30 22.59 1.29
C ALA A 24 -1.21 22.54 0.20
N SER A 25 -0.44 23.63 0.07
CA SER A 25 0.78 23.59 -0.74
C SER A 25 1.72 22.49 -0.19
N PRO A 26 2.21 21.56 -1.03
CA PRO A 26 3.12 20.50 -0.59
C PRO A 26 4.32 21.07 0.17
N GLU A 27 4.90 22.17 -0.31
CA GLU A 27 6.06 22.81 0.33
C GLU A 27 5.74 23.34 1.74
N ASN A 28 4.54 23.88 1.94
CA ASN A 28 4.16 24.46 3.23
C ASN A 28 3.73 23.39 4.24
N ALA A 29 3.21 22.25 3.76
CA ALA A 29 2.73 21.15 4.59
C ALA A 29 3.78 20.04 4.82
N ALA A 30 4.92 20.13 4.13
CA ALA A 30 5.98 19.15 4.23
C ALA A 30 6.74 19.26 5.56
N GLU A 31 6.78 18.15 6.29
CA GLU A 31 7.58 17.99 7.52
C GLU A 31 8.53 16.80 7.34
N PRO A 32 9.73 16.83 7.95
CA PRO A 32 10.59 15.65 8.07
C PRO A 32 9.90 14.49 8.80
N LEU A 33 10.30 13.26 8.50
CA LEU A 33 9.89 12.04 9.24
C LEU A 33 10.73 11.82 10.51
N ASP A 34 10.96 12.89 11.25
CA ASP A 34 11.43 12.94 12.64
C ASP A 34 10.87 14.19 13.34
N GLY A 35 9.90 14.85 12.68
CA GLY A 35 9.25 16.05 13.14
C GLY A 35 8.07 15.80 14.07
N LYS A 36 7.33 16.88 14.36
CA LYS A 36 6.23 16.87 15.34
C LYS A 36 5.08 15.95 14.92
N ARG A 37 4.70 15.98 13.64
CA ARG A 37 3.63 15.12 13.14
C ARG A 37 3.97 13.64 13.28
N ASP A 38 5.21 13.27 12.97
CA ASP A 38 5.67 11.89 13.04
C ASP A 38 5.67 11.37 14.49
N ALA A 39 6.22 12.14 15.43
CA ALA A 39 6.19 11.82 16.86
C ALA A 39 4.75 11.70 17.40
N ALA A 40 3.85 12.60 17.01
CA ALA A 40 2.45 12.55 17.45
C ALA A 40 1.69 11.32 16.91
N LEU A 41 1.97 10.89 15.68
CA LEU A 41 1.38 9.68 15.09
C LEU A 41 1.91 8.41 15.75
N ALA A 42 3.21 8.39 16.07
CA ALA A 42 3.84 7.32 16.82
C ALA A 42 3.24 7.19 18.24
N GLU A 43 3.16 8.29 18.99
CA GLU A 43 2.51 8.33 20.31
C GLU A 43 1.05 7.86 20.25
N LEU A 44 0.28 8.35 19.28
CA LEU A 44 -1.12 7.94 19.09
C LEU A 44 -1.27 6.44 18.82
N ALA A 45 -0.39 5.85 18.00
CA ALA A 45 -0.41 4.41 17.73
C ALA A 45 -0.10 3.59 19.00
N GLY A 46 0.88 4.05 19.79
CA GLY A 46 1.27 3.46 21.07
C GLY A 46 0.16 3.53 22.12
N ASP A 47 -0.42 4.71 22.33
CA ASP A 47 -1.49 4.95 23.30
C ASP A 47 -2.74 4.11 23.01
N LEU A 48 -3.04 3.92 21.72
CA LEU A 48 -4.19 3.13 21.27
C LEU A 48 -3.88 1.62 21.13
N GLY A 49 -2.61 1.23 21.13
CA GLY A 49 -2.18 -0.16 20.93
C GLY A 49 -2.61 -0.74 19.57
N ILE A 50 -2.49 0.05 18.50
CA ILE A 50 -2.91 -0.33 17.13
C ILE A 50 -1.77 -0.29 16.12
N TRP A 51 -1.91 -1.05 15.04
CA TRP A 51 -1.14 -0.81 13.83
C TRP A 51 -1.76 0.37 13.07
N LEU A 52 -0.98 1.39 12.77
CA LEU A 52 -1.47 2.62 12.15
C LEU A 52 -0.79 2.90 10.82
N VAL A 53 -1.61 2.99 9.76
CA VAL A 53 -1.27 3.61 8.48
C VAL A 53 -2.10 4.89 8.40
N PRO A 54 -1.55 6.07 8.76
CA PRO A 54 -2.32 7.31 8.84
C PRO A 54 -2.52 7.93 7.45
N GLY A 55 -2.70 7.10 6.43
CA GLY A 55 -2.64 7.57 5.06
C GLY A 55 -1.24 8.02 4.68
N SER A 56 -1.19 8.99 3.78
CA SER A 56 0.07 9.60 3.40
C SER A 56 0.16 11.05 3.86
N VAL A 57 1.38 11.55 3.92
CA VAL A 57 1.73 12.91 4.32
C VAL A 57 2.77 13.49 3.37
N TYR A 58 2.86 14.82 3.31
CA TYR A 58 3.99 15.46 2.65
C TYR A 58 5.25 15.34 3.52
N GLU A 59 6.22 14.57 3.07
CA GLU A 59 7.53 14.43 3.70
C GLU A 59 8.50 15.45 3.11
N ARG A 60 9.23 16.18 3.95
CA ARG A 60 10.44 16.90 3.53
C ARG A 60 11.63 15.97 3.67
N GLY A 61 12.13 15.47 2.54
CA GLY A 61 13.29 14.57 2.49
C GLY A 61 14.59 15.28 2.87
N ALA A 62 15.60 14.50 3.25
CA ALA A 62 16.95 15.00 3.55
C ALA A 62 17.64 15.66 2.34
N ASP A 63 17.19 15.32 1.12
CA ASP A 63 17.60 15.95 -0.14
C ASP A 63 16.89 17.29 -0.42
N GLY A 64 16.03 17.74 0.51
CA GLY A 64 15.25 18.96 0.40
C GLY A 64 13.98 18.84 -0.45
N GLN A 65 13.76 17.70 -1.11
CA GLN A 65 12.58 17.47 -1.94
C GLN A 65 11.35 17.13 -1.09
N VAL A 66 10.17 17.42 -1.64
CA VAL A 66 8.90 17.02 -1.02
C VAL A 66 8.38 15.75 -1.67
N HIS A 67 8.14 14.73 -0.84
CA HIS A 67 7.58 13.45 -1.25
C HIS A 67 6.16 13.27 -0.70
N ASN A 68 5.35 12.45 -1.38
CA ASN A 68 4.09 11.94 -0.85
C ASN A 68 4.39 10.58 -0.20
N THR A 69 4.32 10.50 1.13
CA THR A 69 4.89 9.38 1.89
C THR A 69 3.87 8.77 2.86
N THR A 70 3.73 7.45 2.84
CA THR A 70 2.90 6.68 3.77
C THR A 70 3.76 6.01 4.84
N PRO A 71 3.77 6.52 6.09
CA PRO A 71 4.42 5.86 7.22
C PRO A 71 3.55 4.74 7.80
N VAL A 72 4.18 3.79 8.50
CA VAL A 72 3.50 2.71 9.24
C VAL A 72 4.02 2.68 10.67
N TYR A 73 3.13 2.66 11.65
CA TYR A 73 3.47 2.65 13.07
C TYR A 73 2.96 1.40 13.78
N SER A 74 3.75 0.93 14.75
CA SER A 74 3.45 -0.22 15.59
C SER A 74 2.56 0.13 16.79
N PRO A 75 1.91 -0.88 17.41
CA PRO A 75 1.22 -0.73 18.69
C PRO A 75 2.12 -0.28 19.86
N GLN A 76 3.43 -0.26 19.68
CA GLN A 76 4.41 0.23 20.66
C GLN A 76 4.77 1.70 20.42
N GLY A 77 4.23 2.32 19.37
CA GLY A 77 4.56 3.68 18.97
C GLY A 77 5.90 3.80 18.26
N GLU A 78 6.30 2.78 17.48
CA GLU A 78 7.50 2.82 16.66
C GLU A 78 7.13 2.91 15.18
N ARG A 79 7.79 3.79 14.41
CA ARG A 79 7.64 3.80 12.95
C ARG A 79 8.44 2.63 12.34
N LEU A 80 7.75 1.70 11.70
CA LEU A 80 8.37 0.51 11.08
C LEU A 80 8.82 0.74 9.65
N ALA A 81 8.07 1.55 8.89
CA ALA A 81 8.29 1.75 7.46
C ALA A 81 7.82 3.14 7.03
N ALA A 82 8.33 3.60 5.89
CA ALA A 82 7.87 4.81 5.22
C ALA A 82 8.01 4.65 3.70
N TYR A 83 6.88 4.59 3.00
CA TYR A 83 6.82 4.40 1.56
C TYR A 83 6.58 5.70 0.82
N ARG A 84 7.52 6.13 -0.03
CA ARG A 84 7.37 7.28 -0.93
C ARG A 84 6.68 6.84 -2.23
N LYS A 85 5.59 7.53 -2.60
CA LYS A 85 4.82 7.28 -3.84
C LYS A 85 5.74 7.20 -5.05
N ILE A 86 5.76 6.06 -5.73
CA ILE A 86 6.66 5.83 -6.87
C ILE A 86 6.18 6.58 -8.10
N CYS A 87 4.86 6.61 -8.31
CA CYS A 87 4.22 7.24 -9.46
C CYS A 87 3.38 8.46 -9.04
N PRO A 88 3.98 9.65 -8.84
CA PRO A 88 3.21 10.88 -8.69
C PRO A 88 2.25 11.08 -9.86
N TRP A 89 1.01 11.50 -9.57
CA TRP A 89 -0.04 11.67 -10.58
C TRP A 89 0.16 12.95 -11.39
N ARG A 90 1.11 12.92 -12.32
CA ARG A 90 1.46 14.08 -13.15
C ARG A 90 0.42 14.31 -14.27
N PRO A 91 0.15 15.58 -14.62
CA PRO A 91 0.80 16.81 -14.16
C PRO A 91 0.20 17.42 -12.86
N TYR A 92 -0.72 16.73 -12.20
CA TYR A 92 -1.49 17.27 -11.06
C TYR A 92 -0.72 17.26 -9.74
N GLU A 93 0.20 16.31 -9.57
CA GLU A 93 1.12 16.24 -8.43
C GLU A 93 2.52 16.72 -8.79
N THR A 94 3.11 17.53 -7.92
CA THR A 94 4.44 18.11 -8.07
C THR A 94 5.50 17.48 -7.16
N THR A 95 5.13 16.49 -6.36
CA THR A 95 6.05 15.80 -5.44
C THR A 95 7.09 14.99 -6.20
N ALA A 96 8.25 14.84 -5.57
CA ALA A 96 9.32 13.99 -6.08
C ALA A 96 8.94 12.50 -5.93
N PRO A 97 9.22 11.66 -6.93
CA PRO A 97 8.90 10.24 -6.87
C PRO A 97 9.79 9.52 -5.85
N GLY A 98 9.23 8.48 -5.23
CA GLY A 98 9.99 7.43 -4.57
C GLY A 98 10.66 6.49 -5.59
N ASN A 99 11.50 5.59 -5.09
CA ASN A 99 12.27 4.65 -5.92
C ASN A 99 12.42 3.25 -5.31
N ARG A 100 11.64 2.93 -4.27
CA ARG A 100 11.70 1.65 -3.56
C ARG A 100 10.29 1.12 -3.31
N PHE A 101 10.12 -0.16 -3.53
CA PHE A 101 8.94 -0.90 -3.08
C PHE A 101 9.07 -1.19 -1.58
N GLU A 102 7.95 -1.21 -0.88
CA GLU A 102 7.94 -1.37 0.58
C GLU A 102 6.95 -2.46 0.99
N VAL A 103 7.45 -3.48 1.69
CA VAL A 103 6.63 -4.45 2.42
C VAL A 103 7.09 -4.48 3.87
N VAL A 104 6.14 -4.62 4.79
CA VAL A 104 6.39 -4.60 6.24
C VAL A 104 5.66 -5.75 6.92
N ASP A 105 6.36 -6.43 7.82
CA ASP A 105 5.80 -7.49 8.66
C ASP A 105 5.14 -6.87 9.88
N LEU A 106 3.82 -7.01 9.99
CA LEU A 106 3.04 -6.58 11.14
C LEU A 106 2.85 -7.78 12.06
N ALA A 107 3.54 -7.77 13.20
CA ALA A 107 3.52 -8.90 14.15
C ALA A 107 2.08 -9.26 14.57
N GLY A 108 1.70 -10.52 14.35
CA GLY A 108 0.36 -11.03 14.65
C GLY A 108 -0.73 -10.62 13.66
N VAL A 109 -0.39 -9.90 12.58
CA VAL A 109 -1.32 -9.49 11.52
C VAL A 109 -0.94 -10.12 10.18
N GLY A 110 0.31 -9.97 9.73
CA GLY A 110 0.79 -10.50 8.45
C GLY A 110 1.69 -9.52 7.71
N ARG A 111 2.07 -9.86 6.46
CA ARG A 111 2.93 -9.00 5.63
C ARG A 111 2.10 -8.11 4.72
N ILE A 112 2.26 -6.78 4.85
CA ILE A 112 1.56 -5.81 4.00
C ILE A 112 2.51 -5.13 3.02
N GLY A 113 2.02 -4.83 1.81
CA GLY A 113 2.68 -3.98 0.83
C GLY A 113 2.05 -2.59 0.77
N LEU A 114 2.85 -1.55 0.57
CA LEU A 114 2.38 -0.17 0.54
C LEU A 114 2.33 0.37 -0.90
N SER A 115 1.22 1.04 -1.21
CA SER A 115 0.93 1.68 -2.50
C SER A 115 0.18 2.99 -2.23
N ILE A 116 0.36 4.00 -3.08
CA ILE A 116 -0.36 5.27 -2.95
C ILE A 116 -1.07 5.59 -4.26
N CYS A 117 -2.41 5.58 -4.20
CA CYS A 117 -3.31 6.13 -5.21
C CYS A 117 -2.96 5.67 -6.64
N TYR A 118 -2.31 6.55 -7.40
CA TYR A 118 -1.95 6.35 -8.80
C TYR A 118 -1.01 5.15 -9.02
N ASP A 119 -0.28 4.70 -8.01
CA ASP A 119 0.55 3.50 -8.07
C ASP A 119 -0.25 2.24 -8.50
N THR A 120 -1.55 2.15 -8.15
CA THR A 120 -2.40 0.99 -8.52
C THR A 120 -2.60 0.84 -10.04
N TRP A 121 -2.36 1.91 -10.81
CA TRP A 121 -2.43 1.88 -12.27
C TRP A 121 -1.25 1.13 -12.91
N PHE A 122 -0.18 0.90 -12.15
CA PHE A 122 1.02 0.22 -12.60
C PHE A 122 1.04 -1.22 -12.05
N PRO A 123 0.64 -2.23 -12.84
CA PRO A 123 0.57 -3.61 -12.38
C PRO A 123 1.93 -4.14 -11.90
N GLU A 124 3.03 -3.56 -12.37
CA GLU A 124 4.39 -3.85 -11.92
C GLU A 124 4.57 -3.58 -10.42
N ILE A 125 3.95 -2.53 -9.88
CA ILE A 125 4.02 -2.22 -8.45
C ILE A 125 3.32 -3.31 -7.65
N SER A 126 2.07 -3.63 -8.00
CA SER A 126 1.33 -4.68 -7.31
C SER A 126 1.99 -6.04 -7.45
N ARG A 127 2.57 -6.34 -8.63
CA ARG A 127 3.32 -7.58 -8.87
C ARG A 127 4.56 -7.66 -8.01
N HIS A 128 5.34 -6.59 -7.91
CA HIS A 128 6.57 -6.59 -7.16
C HIS A 128 6.31 -6.70 -5.65
N LEU A 129 5.32 -5.97 -5.11
CA LEU A 129 4.90 -6.08 -3.72
C LEU A 129 4.48 -7.52 -3.37
N ALA A 130 3.66 -8.14 -4.23
CA ALA A 130 3.26 -9.52 -4.01
C ALA A 130 4.43 -10.51 -4.15
N TRP A 131 5.38 -10.26 -5.05
CA TRP A 131 6.62 -11.05 -5.18
C TRP A 131 7.60 -10.84 -4.00
N MET A 132 7.52 -9.70 -3.29
CA MET A 132 8.21 -9.52 -2.00
C MET A 132 7.46 -10.21 -0.83
N GLY A 133 6.36 -10.91 -1.13
CA GLY A 133 5.61 -11.70 -0.17
C GLY A 133 4.43 -10.98 0.47
N ALA A 134 4.05 -9.77 0.02
CA ALA A 134 2.85 -9.11 0.54
C ALA A 134 1.61 -10.03 0.40
N GLU A 135 0.81 -10.06 1.46
CA GLU A 135 -0.44 -10.80 1.56
C GLU A 135 -1.65 -9.85 1.42
N LEU A 136 -1.45 -8.60 1.87
CA LEU A 136 -2.37 -7.49 1.71
C LEU A 136 -1.62 -6.30 1.10
N ILE A 137 -2.14 -5.71 0.04
CA ILE A 137 -1.69 -4.40 -0.46
C ILE A 137 -2.61 -3.33 0.10
N VAL A 138 -2.04 -2.39 0.84
CA VAL A 138 -2.72 -1.19 1.32
C VAL A 138 -2.46 -0.05 0.33
N ASN A 139 -3.51 0.35 -0.39
CA ASN A 139 -3.48 1.47 -1.32
C ASN A 139 -4.26 2.65 -0.70
N VAL A 140 -3.55 3.70 -0.27
CA VAL A 140 -4.17 4.91 0.27
C VAL A 140 -4.44 5.91 -0.87
N VAL A 141 -5.63 6.49 -0.93
CA VAL A 141 -6.14 7.15 -2.15
C VAL A 141 -6.83 8.49 -1.83
N ARG A 142 -6.69 9.48 -2.71
CA ARG A 142 -7.42 10.76 -2.68
C ARG A 142 -7.98 11.11 -4.06
N THR A 143 -8.81 10.23 -4.61
CA THR A 143 -9.43 10.37 -5.92
C THR A 143 -10.81 11.02 -5.76
N SER A 144 -10.94 12.23 -6.28
CA SER A 144 -12.20 12.99 -6.39
C SER A 144 -12.80 12.99 -7.80
N THR A 145 -12.13 12.34 -8.75
CA THR A 145 -12.46 12.32 -10.18
C THR A 145 -13.19 11.04 -10.59
N SER A 146 -13.81 11.06 -11.78
CA SER A 146 -14.67 9.95 -12.26
C SER A 146 -13.92 8.64 -12.53
N ASP A 147 -12.59 8.69 -12.64
CA ASP A 147 -11.72 7.54 -12.87
C ASP A 147 -11.61 6.60 -11.65
N ARG A 148 -12.18 6.96 -10.50
CA ARG A 148 -12.36 6.02 -9.37
C ARG A 148 -13.07 4.73 -9.79
N ALA A 149 -13.95 4.80 -10.79
CA ALA A 149 -14.59 3.61 -11.34
C ALA A 149 -13.59 2.62 -11.95
N GLN A 150 -12.58 3.12 -12.67
CA GLN A 150 -11.50 2.33 -13.25
C GLN A 150 -10.55 1.83 -12.16
N GLU A 151 -10.23 2.64 -11.16
CA GLU A 151 -9.41 2.21 -10.02
C GLU A 151 -10.03 1.01 -9.29
N VAL A 152 -11.35 0.96 -9.12
CA VAL A 152 -12.01 -0.21 -8.51
C VAL A 152 -11.83 -1.47 -9.35
N VAL A 153 -11.88 -1.37 -10.69
CA VAL A 153 -11.57 -2.49 -11.58
C VAL A 153 -10.10 -2.91 -11.43
N LEU A 154 -9.17 -1.95 -11.39
CA LEU A 154 -7.75 -2.20 -11.22
C LEU A 154 -7.43 -2.87 -9.88
N ASN A 155 -8.03 -2.42 -8.77
CA ASN A 155 -7.83 -3.04 -7.46
C ASN A 155 -8.29 -4.51 -7.47
N ARG A 156 -9.39 -4.83 -8.17
CA ARG A 156 -9.82 -6.23 -8.35
C ARG A 156 -8.89 -7.03 -9.24
N ALA A 157 -8.45 -6.45 -10.35
CA ALA A 157 -7.51 -7.10 -11.26
C ALA A 157 -6.15 -7.36 -10.56
N ASN A 158 -5.63 -6.38 -9.82
CA ASN A 158 -4.39 -6.49 -9.06
C ASN A 158 -4.51 -7.54 -7.95
N ALA A 159 -5.65 -7.62 -7.25
CA ALA A 159 -5.90 -8.68 -6.27
C ALA A 159 -5.85 -10.08 -6.90
N ILE A 160 -6.56 -10.29 -8.02
CA ILE A 160 -6.63 -11.60 -8.71
C ILE A 160 -5.27 -11.97 -9.31
N ALA A 161 -4.67 -11.05 -10.07
CA ALA A 161 -3.45 -11.32 -10.83
C ALA A 161 -2.27 -11.65 -9.91
N ASN A 162 -2.27 -11.09 -8.70
CA ASN A 162 -1.20 -11.27 -7.72
C ASN A 162 -1.57 -12.21 -6.56
N GLN A 163 -2.84 -12.63 -6.47
CA GLN A 163 -3.37 -13.49 -5.42
C GLN A 163 -3.05 -12.92 -4.03
N VAL A 164 -3.53 -11.69 -3.79
CA VAL A 164 -3.37 -10.92 -2.55
C VAL A 164 -4.67 -10.22 -2.22
N PHE A 165 -4.87 -9.87 -0.95
CA PHE A 165 -5.87 -8.89 -0.59
C PHE A 165 -5.46 -7.49 -1.08
N VAL A 166 -6.45 -6.66 -1.39
CA VAL A 166 -6.23 -5.22 -1.65
C VAL A 166 -7.21 -4.42 -0.81
N ALA A 167 -6.68 -3.55 0.06
CA ALA A 167 -7.45 -2.52 0.75
C ALA A 167 -7.18 -1.18 0.08
N SER A 168 -8.17 -0.64 -0.60
CA SER A 168 -8.10 0.64 -1.31
C SER A 168 -8.92 1.66 -0.55
N VAL A 169 -8.26 2.58 0.16
CA VAL A 169 -8.87 3.50 1.12
C VAL A 169 -8.86 4.91 0.54
N ASN A 170 -10.01 5.38 0.08
CA ASN A 170 -10.18 6.68 -0.55
C ASN A 170 -10.80 7.71 0.40
N SER A 171 -10.46 8.98 0.19
CA SER A 171 -11.04 10.10 0.93
C SER A 171 -12.54 10.22 0.67
N ALA A 172 -13.28 10.58 1.73
CA ALA A 172 -14.64 11.05 1.62
C ALA A 172 -14.70 12.43 0.93
N ALA A 173 -15.89 12.83 0.50
CA ALA A 173 -16.16 14.17 0.00
C ALA A 173 -15.87 15.21 1.08
N PRO A 174 -15.36 16.40 0.72
CA PRO A 174 -15.10 16.86 -0.65
C PRO A 174 -13.76 16.42 -1.27
N SER A 175 -12.87 15.81 -0.49
CA SER A 175 -11.49 15.51 -0.91
C SER A 175 -11.36 14.29 -1.82
N GLY A 176 -12.31 13.38 -1.74
CA GLY A 176 -12.48 12.25 -2.65
C GLY A 176 -13.96 11.95 -2.87
N ILE A 177 -14.25 10.84 -3.55
CA ILE A 177 -15.62 10.37 -3.79
C ILE A 177 -15.91 9.03 -3.09
N GLY A 178 -15.17 8.74 -2.01
CA GLY A 178 -15.32 7.49 -1.25
C GLY A 178 -15.04 6.27 -2.12
N ARG A 179 -15.92 5.27 -2.02
CA ARG A 179 -15.71 3.94 -2.61
C ARG A 179 -14.45 3.27 -2.09
N SER A 180 -14.18 3.40 -0.81
CA SER A 180 -13.18 2.59 -0.13
C SER A 180 -13.62 1.13 -0.16
N LEU A 181 -12.72 0.20 -0.41
CA LEU A 181 -13.07 -1.21 -0.58
C LEU A 181 -11.96 -2.16 -0.12
N VAL A 182 -12.38 -3.36 0.25
CA VAL A 182 -11.51 -4.52 0.47
C VAL A 182 -11.84 -5.57 -0.58
N VAL A 183 -10.82 -6.05 -1.27
CA VAL A 183 -10.91 -7.11 -2.28
C VAL A 183 -10.12 -8.32 -1.81
N ASP A 184 -10.69 -9.51 -1.96
CA ASP A 184 -10.03 -10.78 -1.64
C ASP A 184 -9.04 -11.24 -2.74
N PRO A 185 -8.20 -12.25 -2.48
CA PRO A 185 -7.29 -12.81 -3.48
C PRO A 185 -7.95 -13.45 -4.71
N GLN A 186 -9.27 -13.67 -4.68
CA GLN A 186 -10.08 -14.13 -5.82
C GLN A 186 -10.65 -12.97 -6.64
N GLY A 187 -10.44 -11.71 -6.23
CA GLY A 187 -10.98 -10.51 -6.87
C GLY A 187 -12.41 -10.14 -6.52
N THR A 188 -12.97 -10.78 -5.50
CA THR A 188 -14.28 -10.48 -4.97
C THR A 188 -14.19 -9.28 -4.06
N VAL A 189 -15.05 -8.29 -4.30
CA VAL A 189 -15.21 -7.16 -3.38
C VAL A 189 -15.92 -7.70 -2.13
N ARG A 190 -15.22 -7.72 -1.00
CA ARG A 190 -15.78 -8.17 0.28
C ARG A 190 -16.66 -7.09 0.89
N THR A 191 -16.19 -5.85 0.83
CA THR A 191 -16.88 -4.70 1.37
C THR A 191 -16.47 -3.45 0.60
N GLU A 192 -17.41 -2.52 0.42
CA GLU A 192 -17.22 -1.24 -0.27
C GLU A 192 -18.13 -0.18 0.37
N THR A 193 -17.63 1.04 0.57
CA THR A 193 -18.46 2.16 1.04
C THR A 193 -19.49 2.56 -0.02
N VAL A 194 -20.73 2.80 0.40
CA VAL A 194 -21.88 3.00 -0.52
C VAL A 194 -21.89 4.39 -1.16
N ASP A 195 -21.49 5.41 -0.42
CA ASP A 195 -21.49 6.80 -0.87
C ASP A 195 -20.15 7.49 -0.61
N ALA A 196 -20.10 8.79 -0.88
CA ALA A 196 -18.91 9.62 -0.70
C ALA A 196 -18.81 10.22 0.73
N GLY A 197 -19.70 9.87 1.66
CA GLY A 197 -19.68 10.36 3.02
C GLY A 197 -18.55 9.77 3.86
N ASP A 198 -18.22 10.47 4.95
CA ASP A 198 -17.28 9.95 5.94
C ASP A 198 -17.82 8.63 6.52
N THR A 199 -17.04 7.56 6.34
CA THR A 199 -17.44 6.20 6.68
C THR A 199 -16.23 5.43 7.19
N THR A 200 -16.37 4.80 8.36
CA THR A 200 -15.44 3.77 8.82
C THR A 200 -15.88 2.41 8.28
N LEU A 201 -15.08 1.84 7.37
CA LEU A 201 -15.25 0.46 6.91
C LEU A 201 -14.53 -0.48 7.88
N THR A 202 -15.13 -1.62 8.20
CA THR A 202 -14.49 -2.65 9.03
C THR A 202 -14.72 -4.01 8.39
N ASP A 203 -13.65 -4.79 8.25
CA ASP A 203 -13.68 -6.17 7.79
C ASP A 203 -12.69 -7.00 8.63
N VAL A 204 -12.96 -8.29 8.75
CA VAL A 204 -12.05 -9.27 9.33
C VAL A 204 -11.64 -10.20 8.19
N ILE A 205 -10.36 -10.15 7.84
CA ILE A 205 -9.80 -10.98 6.76
C ILE A 205 -8.94 -12.08 7.36
N ASP A 206 -9.00 -13.26 6.73
CA ASP A 206 -8.13 -14.39 7.02
C ASP A 206 -7.03 -14.44 5.95
N LEU A 207 -5.78 -14.16 6.34
CA LEU A 207 -4.66 -14.16 5.39
C LEU A 207 -4.30 -15.57 4.90
N ASP A 208 -4.76 -16.64 5.55
CA ASP A 208 -4.61 -18.00 5.03
C ASP A 208 -5.30 -18.17 3.66
N GLU A 209 -6.29 -17.33 3.32
CA GLU A 209 -6.89 -17.27 1.99
C GLU A 209 -5.84 -17.00 0.90
N VAL A 210 -4.81 -16.19 1.18
CA VAL A 210 -3.70 -15.93 0.24
C VAL A 210 -2.93 -17.21 -0.04
N GLY A 211 -2.50 -17.92 1.02
CA GLY A 211 -1.80 -19.19 0.90
C GLY A 211 -2.62 -20.24 0.14
N ASN A 212 -3.93 -20.31 0.42
CA ASN A 212 -4.85 -21.20 -0.26
C ASN A 212 -4.98 -20.89 -1.75
N VAL A 213 -5.20 -19.63 -2.12
CA VAL A 213 -5.34 -19.23 -3.53
C VAL A 213 -4.03 -19.39 -4.30
N ARG A 214 -2.87 -19.15 -3.67
CA ARG A 214 -1.56 -19.43 -4.27
C ARG A 214 -1.32 -20.93 -4.49
N ARG A 215 -1.74 -21.77 -3.55
CA ARG A 215 -1.59 -23.23 -3.63
C ARG A 215 -2.52 -23.89 -4.65
N TYR A 216 -3.79 -23.52 -4.64
CA TYR A 216 -4.83 -24.18 -5.44
C TYR A 216 -5.19 -23.41 -6.71
N GLY A 217 -4.78 -22.15 -6.82
CA GLY A 217 -5.08 -21.27 -7.93
C GLY A 217 -6.39 -20.51 -7.75
N THR A 218 -6.53 -19.40 -8.47
CA THR A 218 -7.78 -18.63 -8.52
C THR A 218 -8.89 -19.51 -9.10
N ALA A 219 -10.02 -19.56 -8.40
CA ALA A 219 -11.13 -20.49 -8.65
C ALA A 219 -10.70 -21.98 -8.74
N GLY A 220 -9.58 -22.36 -8.10
CA GLY A 220 -9.03 -23.73 -8.17
C GLY A 220 -8.34 -24.08 -9.48
N LEU A 221 -8.03 -23.09 -10.33
CA LEU A 221 -7.53 -23.30 -11.69
C LEU A 221 -6.22 -22.55 -11.97
N ASN A 222 -6.20 -21.24 -11.76
CA ASN A 222 -5.10 -20.38 -12.23
C ASN A 222 -4.02 -20.21 -11.15
N ARG A 223 -2.91 -20.95 -11.26
CA ARG A 223 -1.79 -20.96 -10.27
C ARG A 223 -0.64 -20.05 -10.69
N VAL A 224 -0.83 -18.73 -10.67
CA VAL A 224 0.10 -17.76 -11.29
C VAL A 224 1.53 -17.78 -10.70
N TRP A 225 1.71 -18.22 -9.46
CA TRP A 225 3.02 -18.30 -8.80
C TRP A 225 3.72 -19.66 -8.95
N ASP A 226 3.05 -20.67 -9.52
CA ASP A 226 3.56 -22.04 -9.69
C ASP A 226 3.43 -22.49 -11.15
N GLN A 227 3.87 -21.61 -12.07
CA GLN A 227 3.86 -21.88 -13.52
C GLN A 227 5.22 -22.34 -14.04
N PHE A 228 6.31 -21.82 -13.47
CA PHE A 228 7.66 -22.15 -13.92
C PHE A 228 8.23 -23.35 -13.17
N ARG A 229 9.01 -24.17 -13.88
CA ARG A 229 9.70 -25.35 -13.35
C ARG A 229 11.21 -25.09 -13.28
N PRO A 230 11.95 -25.79 -12.41
CA PRO A 230 13.41 -25.60 -12.28
C PRO A 230 14.23 -25.81 -13.56
N GLY A 231 13.70 -26.54 -14.55
CA GLY A 231 14.37 -26.77 -15.83
C GLY A 231 13.98 -25.80 -16.96
N ASP A 232 13.04 -24.89 -16.70
CA ASP A 232 12.59 -23.93 -17.71
C ASP A 232 13.68 -22.88 -17.96
N ALA A 233 13.78 -22.42 -19.20
CA ALA A 233 14.67 -21.30 -19.51
C ALA A 233 14.13 -20.02 -18.87
N PRO A 234 15.00 -19.15 -18.32
CA PRO A 234 14.60 -17.82 -17.87
C PRO A 234 13.87 -17.03 -18.96
N LEU A 235 12.81 -16.32 -18.57
CA LEU A 235 12.05 -15.45 -19.47
C LEU A 235 12.66 -14.05 -19.44
N GLU A 236 13.26 -13.65 -20.56
CA GLU A 236 13.75 -12.28 -20.72
C GLU A 236 12.59 -11.29 -20.81
N LEU A 237 12.73 -10.17 -20.10
CA LEU A 237 11.76 -9.08 -20.09
C LEU A 237 12.43 -7.78 -20.54
N PRO A 238 12.63 -7.59 -21.87
CA PRO A 238 13.35 -6.42 -22.41
C PRO A 238 12.76 -5.09 -21.97
N LEU A 239 11.43 -5.02 -21.78
CA LEU A 239 10.74 -3.82 -21.29
C LEU A 239 11.29 -3.35 -19.93
N TYR A 240 11.66 -4.28 -19.06
CA TYR A 240 12.14 -3.98 -17.70
C TYR A 240 13.67 -4.05 -17.58
N GLY A 241 14.39 -4.33 -18.68
CA GLY A 241 15.84 -4.55 -18.64
C GLY A 241 16.26 -5.71 -17.75
N GLY A 242 15.36 -6.67 -17.50
CA GLY A 242 15.55 -7.77 -16.56
C GLY A 242 14.98 -9.07 -17.10
N ARG A 243 14.85 -10.08 -16.22
CA ARG A 243 14.33 -11.41 -16.55
C ARG A 243 13.60 -12.04 -15.37
N ILE A 244 12.66 -12.95 -15.65
CA ILE A 244 12.10 -13.86 -14.66
C ILE A 244 12.92 -15.14 -14.68
N ASP A 245 13.58 -15.43 -13.56
CA ASP A 245 14.31 -16.68 -13.37
C ASP A 245 13.43 -17.69 -12.60
N PRO A 246 13.04 -18.83 -13.22
CA PRO A 246 12.26 -19.89 -12.58
C PRO A 246 12.79 -20.35 -11.22
N ALA A 247 14.09 -20.27 -10.98
CA ALA A 247 14.69 -20.65 -9.70
C ALA A 247 14.40 -19.66 -8.56
N THR A 248 13.99 -18.43 -8.90
CA THR A 248 13.76 -17.33 -7.94
C THR A 248 12.37 -16.71 -8.04
N TRP A 249 11.52 -17.20 -8.95
CA TRP A 249 10.12 -16.78 -9.08
C TRP A 249 9.26 -17.38 -7.96
N ASN A 250 9.43 -16.90 -6.74
CA ASN A 250 8.59 -17.29 -5.61
C ASN A 250 8.51 -16.15 -4.57
N PRO A 251 7.30 -15.64 -4.27
CA PRO A 251 7.07 -14.66 -3.21
C PRO A 251 7.71 -14.98 -1.86
N ALA A 252 7.62 -16.24 -1.44
CA ALA A 252 8.09 -16.67 -0.11
C ALA A 252 9.62 -16.76 -0.01
N ALA A 253 10.33 -16.74 -1.13
CA ALA A 253 11.80 -16.78 -1.14
C ALA A 253 12.41 -15.40 -0.87
N TRP A 254 11.62 -14.32 -0.94
CA TRP A 254 12.11 -12.98 -0.67
C TRP A 254 12.24 -12.74 0.85
N ASN A 255 13.49 -12.69 1.31
CA ASN A 255 13.84 -12.27 2.66
C ASN A 255 14.85 -11.12 2.54
N PRO A 256 14.47 -9.87 2.85
CA PRO A 256 15.42 -8.78 2.82
C PRO A 256 16.40 -9.00 3.98
N ALA A 257 17.70 -8.99 3.71
CA ALA A 257 18.65 -8.74 4.78
C ALA A 257 18.29 -7.37 5.41
N PRO A 258 18.33 -7.20 6.74
CA PRO A 258 18.04 -5.92 7.36
C PRO A 258 18.95 -4.86 6.74
N THR A 259 18.34 -3.83 6.15
CA THR A 259 19.05 -2.67 5.61
C THR A 259 19.76 -1.98 6.77
N THR A 260 21.07 -2.20 6.87
CA THR A 260 21.95 -1.63 7.89
C THR A 260 22.43 -0.22 7.54
N GLU A 261 21.84 0.41 6.52
CA GLU A 261 22.13 1.81 6.22
C GLU A 261 21.28 2.70 7.13
N GLU A 262 21.83 2.99 8.32
CA GLU A 262 21.55 4.27 8.98
C GLU A 262 21.79 5.39 7.95
N PRO A 263 20.87 6.37 7.82
CA PRO A 263 21.16 7.52 6.98
C PRO A 263 22.41 8.23 7.52
N PRO A 264 23.31 8.71 6.64
CA PRO A 264 24.50 9.43 7.08
C PRO A 264 24.09 10.65 7.92
N ARG A 265 24.71 10.76 9.10
CA ARG A 265 24.49 11.81 10.11
C ARG A 265 24.73 13.22 9.60
#